data_AF-A0A4Q7DKK5-F1
#
_entry.id   AF-A0A4Q7DKK5-F1
#
_cell.length_a   1.000
_cell.length_b   1.000
_cell.length_c   1.000
_cell.angle_alpha   90.00
_cell.angle_beta   90.00
_cell.angle_gamma   90.00
#
_symmetry.space_group_name_H-M   'P 1'
#
loop_
_entity.id
_entity.type
_entity.pdbx_description
1 polymer ?
#
loop_
_entity_poly.entity_id
_entity_poly.type
_entity_poly.pdbx_seq_one_letter_code
_entity_poly.pdbx_strand_id
1 'polypeptide(L)'
;MIPTETRVLTAHVPVTLAEKVDLFSNKLERSRGWIIKEALSSWIEQEEKKDLLTWEAISSVDSGKTINQALMQDWAENLSTHNQISMPL
;
A
#
# COMPACT_ATOMS: atom_id res chain seq x y z
N MET A 1 -23.21 2.24 23.24
CA MET A 1 -22.48 2.26 21.96
C MET A 1 -23.12 3.32 21.09
N ILE A 2 -22.35 4.27 20.59
CA ILE A 2 -22.86 5.26 19.62
C ILE A 2 -23.06 4.50 18.29
N PRO A 3 -24.21 4.61 17.62
CA PRO A 3 -24.41 3.98 16.32
C PRO A 3 -23.38 4.53 15.33
N THR A 4 -22.66 3.65 14.63
CA THR A 4 -21.81 4.07 13.52
C THR A 4 -22.70 4.62 12.41
N GLU A 5 -22.60 5.91 12.11
CA GLU A 5 -23.29 6.49 10.96
C GLU A 5 -22.78 5.86 9.67
N THR A 6 -23.69 5.50 8.76
CA THR A 6 -23.34 4.89 7.48
C THR A 6 -23.96 5.69 6.33
N ARG A 7 -23.24 5.78 5.22
CA ARG A 7 -23.67 6.45 3.99
C ARG A 7 -23.53 5.49 2.81
N VAL A 8 -24.51 5.47 1.91
CA VAL A 8 -24.46 4.66 0.69
C VAL A 8 -23.60 5.36 -0.36
N LEU A 9 -22.69 4.62 -0.97
CA LEU A 9 -21.93 5.02 -2.16
C LEU A 9 -22.38 4.15 -3.33
N THR A 10 -22.60 4.73 -4.50
CA THR A 10 -23.04 4.00 -5.69
C THR A 10 -22.11 4.33 -6.86
N ALA A 11 -21.62 3.28 -7.52
CA ALA A 11 -20.77 3.39 -8.70
C ALA A 11 -21.10 2.25 -9.67
N HIS A 12 -21.10 2.55 -10.97
CA HIS A 12 -21.12 1.51 -11.99
C HIS A 12 -19.75 0.84 -12.03
N VAL A 13 -19.73 -0.49 -12.06
CA VAL A 13 -18.51 -1.30 -12.18
C VAL A 13 -18.59 -2.17 -13.41
N PRO A 14 -17.46 -2.52 -14.04
CA PRO A 14 -17.45 -3.52 -15.11
C PRO A 14 -18.08 -4.84 -14.65
N VAL A 15 -18.85 -5.48 -15.53
CA VAL A 15 -19.52 -6.77 -15.23
C VAL A 15 -18.50 -7.81 -14.75
N THR A 16 -17.35 -7.89 -15.42
CA THR A 16 -16.26 -8.81 -15.07
C THR A 16 -15.70 -8.60 -13.66
N LEU A 17 -15.78 -7.37 -13.13
CA LEU A 17 -15.38 -7.08 -11.75
C LEU A 17 -16.47 -7.52 -10.75
N ALA A 18 -17.73 -7.26 -11.08
CA ALA A 18 -18.87 -7.72 -10.26
C ALA A 18 -18.90 -9.25 -10.13
N GLU A 19 -18.67 -9.98 -11.23
CA GLU A 19 -18.58 -11.45 -11.23
C GLU A 19 -17.45 -11.97 -10.33
N LYS A 20 -16.31 -11.28 -10.29
CA LYS A 20 -15.21 -11.63 -9.37
C LYS A 20 -15.61 -11.42 -7.92
N VAL A 21 -16.32 -10.34 -7.61
CA VAL A 21 -16.84 -10.09 -6.25
C VAL A 21 -17.82 -11.19 -5.85
N ASP A 22 -18.70 -11.63 -6.76
CA ASP A 22 -19.62 -12.74 -6.51
C ASP A 22 -18.86 -14.05 -6.23
N LEU A 23 -17.81 -14.35 -7.01
CA LEU A 23 -16.95 -15.51 -6.78
C LEU A 23 -16.27 -15.47 -5.40
N PHE A 24 -15.72 -14.33 -4.99
CA PHE A 24 -15.10 -14.20 -3.67
C PHE A 24 -16.11 -14.23 -2.54
N SER A 25 -17.30 -13.65 -2.74
CA SER A 25 -18.41 -13.72 -1.81
C SER A 25 -18.78 -15.18 -1.51
N ASN A 26 -18.89 -16.01 -2.55
CA ASN A 26 -19.15 -17.45 -2.40
C ASN A 26 -17.98 -18.19 -1.74
N LYS A 27 -16.75 -17.95 -2.21
CA LYS A 27 -15.55 -18.65 -1.70
C LYS A 27 -15.26 -18.37 -0.22
N LEU A 28 -15.52 -17.14 0.23
CA LEU A 28 -15.22 -16.69 1.58
C LEU A 28 -16.44 -16.77 2.51
N GLU A 29 -17.62 -17.17 2.00
CA GLU A 29 -18.89 -17.17 2.73
C GLU A 29 -19.21 -15.80 3.36
N ARG A 30 -18.94 -14.73 2.62
CA ARG A 30 -19.17 -13.34 3.04
C ARG A 30 -20.10 -12.64 2.06
N SER A 31 -20.83 -11.63 2.55
CA SER A 31 -21.68 -10.84 1.66
C SER A 31 -20.85 -9.97 0.72
N ARG A 32 -21.38 -9.69 -0.47
CA ARG A 32 -20.77 -8.76 -1.45
C ARG A 32 -20.47 -7.40 -0.84
N GLY A 33 -21.39 -6.89 -0.03
CA GLY A 33 -21.21 -5.64 0.69
C GLY A 33 -20.06 -5.70 1.71
N TRP A 34 -19.79 -6.86 2.32
CA TRP A 34 -18.61 -7.02 3.16
C TRP A 34 -17.32 -7.00 2.33
N ILE A 35 -17.27 -7.75 1.22
CA ILE A 35 -16.11 -7.77 0.31
C ILE A 35 -15.79 -6.35 -0.20
N ILE A 36 -16.81 -5.59 -0.60
CA ILE A 36 -16.65 -4.21 -1.08
C ILE A 36 -16.12 -3.29 0.02
N LYS A 37 -16.65 -3.42 1.25
CA LYS A 37 -16.15 -2.62 2.38
C LYS A 37 -14.69 -2.93 2.71
N GLU A 38 -14.32 -4.20 2.78
CA GLU A 38 -12.94 -4.60 3.05
C GLU A 38 -11.98 -4.12 1.95
N ALA A 39 -12.36 -4.29 0.69
CA ALA A 39 -11.56 -3.84 -0.44
C ALA A 39 -11.37 -2.31 -0.43
N LEU A 40 -12.43 -1.56 -0.13
CA LEU A 40 -12.36 -0.10 -0.06
C LEU A 40 -11.51 0.37 1.12
N SER A 41 -11.70 -0.21 2.32
CA SER A 41 -10.90 0.12 3.49
C SER A 41 -9.42 -0.14 3.26
N SER A 42 -9.09 -1.32 2.72
CA SER A 42 -7.69 -1.69 2.42
C SER A 42 -7.06 -0.78 1.36
N TRP A 43 -7.83 -0.37 0.35
CA TRP A 43 -7.34 0.57 -0.67
C TRP A 43 -7.07 1.95 -0.09
N ILE A 44 -7.98 2.49 0.74
CA ILE A 44 -7.79 3.79 1.41
C ILE A 44 -6.56 3.77 2.31
N GLU A 45 -6.43 2.74 3.16
CA GLU A 45 -5.26 2.59 4.04
C GLU A 45 -3.96 2.54 3.24
N GLN A 46 -3.95 1.82 2.11
CA GLN A 46 -2.79 1.77 1.24
C GLN A 46 -2.47 3.15 0.64
N GLU A 47 -3.47 3.92 0.24
CA GLU A 47 -3.27 5.24 -0.35
C GLU A 47 -2.77 6.25 0.70
N GLU A 48 -3.40 6.29 1.89
CA GLU A 48 -2.94 7.11 3.01
C GLU A 48 -1.51 6.77 3.43
N LYS A 49 -1.15 5.48 3.42
CA LYS A 49 0.20 5.03 3.71
C LYS A 49 1.21 5.51 2.67
N LYS A 50 0.87 5.52 1.38
CA LYS A 50 1.75 6.07 0.33
C LYS A 50 1.99 7.56 0.54
N ASP A 51 0.93 8.30 0.86
CA ASP A 51 1.03 9.73 1.13
C ASP A 51 1.92 9.99 2.35
N LEU A 52 1.70 9.26 3.44
CA LEU A 52 2.51 9.38 4.66
C LEU A 52 3.98 9.08 4.38
N LEU A 53 4.30 7.98 3.69
CA LEU A 53 5.67 7.61 3.35
C LEU A 53 6.33 8.63 2.44
N THR A 54 5.57 9.26 1.54
CA THR A 54 6.08 10.32 0.66
C THR A 54 6.47 11.55 1.49
N TRP A 55 5.59 11.98 2.41
CA TRP A 55 5.88 13.09 3.32
C TRP A 55 7.06 12.79 4.25
N GLU A 56 7.15 11.57 4.77
CA GLU A 56 8.26 11.13 5.61
C GLU A 56 9.58 11.16 4.82
N ALA A 57 9.59 10.69 3.58
CA ALA A 57 10.77 10.73 2.71
C ALA A 57 11.22 12.18 2.44
N ILE A 58 10.29 13.10 2.14
CA ILE A 58 10.59 14.52 1.95
C ILE A 58 11.18 15.12 3.23
N SER A 59 10.53 14.90 4.37
CA SER A 59 11.00 15.43 5.66
C SER A 59 12.36 14.85 6.07
N SER A 60 12.64 13.59 5.74
CA SER A 60 13.92 12.93 5.98
C SER A 60 15.05 13.62 5.20
N VAL A 61 14.81 13.94 3.93
CA VAL A 61 15.75 14.70 3.09
C VAL A 61 15.96 16.11 3.64
N ASP A 62 14.88 16.82 3.97
CA ASP A 62 14.96 18.17 4.56
C ASP A 62 15.72 18.18 5.90
N SER A 63 15.62 17.10 6.67
CA SER A 63 16.34 16.92 7.93
C SER A 63 17.80 16.46 7.76
N GLY A 64 18.28 16.32 6.52
CA GLY A 64 19.64 15.89 6.21
C GLY A 64 19.91 14.41 6.48
N LYS A 65 18.87 13.58 6.67
CA LYS A 65 18.98 12.12 6.79
C LYS A 65 19.13 11.50 5.40
N THR A 66 20.26 11.81 4.78
CA THR A 66 20.65 11.35 3.44
C THR A 66 21.92 10.53 3.51
N ILE A 67 22.03 9.49 2.69
CA ILE A 67 23.24 8.69 2.58
C ILE A 67 24.15 9.29 1.50
N ASN A 68 25.46 9.26 1.71
CA ASN A 68 26.44 9.71 0.72
C ASN A 68 26.35 8.86 -0.56
N GLN A 69 26.25 9.53 -1.70
CA GLN A 69 26.09 8.87 -3.00
C GLN A 69 27.22 7.88 -3.33
N ALA A 70 28.47 8.16 -2.95
CA ALA A 70 29.59 7.26 -3.21
C ALA A 70 29.48 5.95 -2.41
N LEU A 71 29.02 6.01 -1.16
CA LEU A 71 28.76 4.81 -0.35
C LEU A 71 27.61 3.99 -0.93
N MET A 72 26.57 4.68 -1.42
CA MET A 72 25.41 4.03 -2.02
C MET A 72 25.78 3.34 -3.34
N GLN A 73 26.68 3.94 -4.13
CA GLN A 73 27.21 3.39 -5.38
C GLN A 73 28.06 2.14 -5.14
N ASP A 74 29.00 2.20 -4.19
CA ASP A 74 29.87 1.06 -3.84
C ASP A 74 29.05 -0.14 -3.35
N TRP A 75 28.01 0.11 -2.54
CA TRP A 75 27.06 -0.93 -2.16
C TRP A 75 26.33 -1.52 -3.37
N ALA A 76 25.80 -0.67 -4.27
CA ALA A 76 25.02 -1.12 -5.42
C ALA A 76 25.84 -1.98 -6.38
N GLU A 77 27.11 -1.65 -6.57
CA GLU A 77 28.05 -2.42 -7.40
C GLU A 77 28.39 -3.80 -6.80
N ASN A 78 28.27 -3.95 -5.48
CA ASN A 78 28.54 -5.20 -4.76
C ASN A 78 27.28 -6.04 -4.45
N LEU A 79 26.09 -5.63 -4.90
CA LEU A 79 24.81 -6.33 -4.63
C LEU A 79 24.74 -7.76 -5.16
N SER A 80 25.49 -8.09 -6.22
CA SER A 80 25.48 -9.40 -6.87
C SER A 80 26.87 -10.03 -6.95
N THR A 81 27.83 -9.51 -6.19
CA THR A 81 29.19 -10.05 -6.12
C THR A 81 29.35 -10.96 -4.90
N HIS A 82 30.42 -11.76 -4.88
CA HIS A 82 30.76 -12.61 -3.74
C HIS A 82 31.22 -11.81 -2.51
N ASN A 83 31.32 -10.47 -2.62
CA ASN A 83 31.72 -9.56 -1.57
C ASN A 83 30.59 -8.57 -1.25
N GLN A 84 29.40 -9.10 -0.98
CA GLN A 84 28.24 -8.29 -0.65
C GLN A 84 28.51 -7.43 0.60
N ILE A 85 28.39 -6.11 0.47
CA ILE A 85 28.59 -5.16 1.55
C ILE A 85 27.22 -4.80 2.16
N SER A 86 27.17 -4.51 3.45
CA SER A 86 25.94 -4.07 4.13
C SER A 86 25.38 -2.80 3.52
N MET A 87 24.05 -2.70 3.45
CA MET A 87 23.38 -1.48 3.01
C MET A 87 23.75 -0.32 3.95
N PRO A 88 24.23 0.82 3.43
CA PRO A 88 24.47 2.01 4.25
C PRO A 88 23.15 2.51 4.86
N LEU A 89 23.20 2.94 6.12
CA LEU A 89 22.06 3.42 6.93
C LEU A 89 22.31 4.86 7.40
#